data_AF-N8VC24-F1
#
_entry.id   AF-N8VC24-F1
#
_cell.length_a   1.000
_cell.length_b   1.000
_cell.length_c   1.000
_cell.angle_alpha   90.00
_cell.angle_beta   90.00
_cell.angle_gamma   90.00
#
_symmetry.space_group_name_H-M   'P 1'
#
loop_
_entity.id
_entity.type
_entity.pdbx_description
1 polymer ?
#
loop_
_entity_poly.entity_id
_entity_poly.type
_entity_poly.pdbx_seq_one_letter_code
_entity_poly.pdbx_strand_id
1 'polypeptide(L)'
;MDLIIRFFDWASNCFLSGKAQALGIALIGVLLSFVFLKLAPIIIKGVIFLYPDVGQYLEEHFTGFQIGLFAAYMTPTLICAYIAFKQFQYIYYKESCRGF
;
A
#
# COMPACT_ATOMS: atom_id res chain seq x y z
N MET A 1 15.24 -30.88 11.49
CA MET A 1 16.37 -29.94 11.59
C MET A 1 16.71 -29.34 10.21
N ASP A 2 16.84 -30.16 9.17
CA ASP A 2 17.16 -29.70 7.80
C ASP A 2 16.15 -28.69 7.21
N LEU A 3 14.85 -28.90 7.45
CA LEU A 3 13.79 -28.00 6.97
C LEU A 3 13.84 -26.59 7.62
N ILE A 4 14.19 -26.54 8.91
CA ILE A 4 14.28 -25.28 9.66
C ILE A 4 15.50 -24.49 9.17
N ILE A 5 16.65 -25.17 8.98
CA ILE A 5 17.88 -24.53 8.49
C ILE A 5 17.67 -23.99 7.06
N ARG A 6 17.03 -24.75 6.17
CA ARG A 6 16.67 -24.29 4.82
C ARG A 6 15.71 -23.10 4.83
N PHE A 7 14.78 -23.06 5.79
CA PHE A 7 13.89 -21.91 5.96
C PHE A 7 14.65 -20.66 6.42
N PHE A 8 15.59 -20.80 7.36
CA PHE A 8 16.44 -19.68 7.79
C PHE A 8 17.36 -19.17 6.68
N ASP A 9 17.90 -20.07 5.86
CA ASP A 9 18.73 -19.71 4.71
C ASP A 9 17.92 -19.04 3.59
N TRP A 10 16.68 -19.49 3.38
CA TRP A 10 15.74 -18.81 2.48
C TRP A 10 15.34 -17.43 3.01
N ALA A 11 15.04 -17.32 4.31
CA ALA A 11 14.70 -16.05 4.94
C ALA A 11 15.87 -15.07 4.89
N SER A 12 17.08 -15.51 5.22
CA SER A 12 18.30 -14.68 5.16
C SER A 12 18.56 -14.19 3.72
N ASN A 13 18.38 -15.06 2.71
CA ASN A 13 18.47 -14.67 1.31
C ASN A 13 17.38 -13.65 0.92
N CYS A 14 16.16 -13.78 1.43
CA CYS A 14 15.10 -12.78 1.22
C CYS A 14 15.44 -11.41 1.84
N PHE A 15 16.10 -11.38 3.00
CA PHE A 15 16.57 -10.13 3.62
C PHE A 15 17.77 -9.53 2.88
N LEU A 16 18.77 -10.35 2.54
CA LEU A 16 20.01 -9.93 1.88
C LEU A 16 19.81 -9.51 0.41
N SER A 17 18.84 -10.10 -0.30
CA SER A 17 18.52 -9.78 -1.69
C SER A 17 17.69 -8.50 -1.86
N GLY A 18 17.22 -7.87 -0.78
CA GLY A 18 16.34 -6.70 -0.83
C GLY A 18 14.87 -7.03 -1.10
N LYS A 19 14.50 -8.31 -1.22
CA LYS A 19 13.11 -8.78 -1.39
C LYS A 19 12.24 -8.41 -0.18
N ALA A 20 12.81 -8.50 1.03
CA ALA A 20 12.14 -8.06 2.26
C ALA A 20 11.87 -6.54 2.28
N GLN A 21 12.76 -5.73 1.69
CA GLN A 21 12.57 -4.28 1.60
C GLN A 21 11.41 -3.93 0.66
N ALA A 22 11.32 -4.59 -0.50
CA ALA A 22 10.20 -4.41 -1.44
C ALA A 22 8.85 -4.78 -0.79
N LEU A 23 8.81 -5.86 -0.02
CA LEU A 23 7.66 -6.26 0.78
C LEU A 23 7.30 -5.21 1.84
N GLY A 24 8.31 -4.65 2.53
CA GLY A 24 8.14 -3.55 3.48
C GLY A 24 7.53 -2.29 2.83
N ILE A 25 7.97 -1.92 1.63
CA ILE A 25 7.42 -0.77 0.88
C ILE A 25 5.94 -1.00 0.56
N ALA A 26 5.57 -2.21 0.11
CA ALA A 26 4.17 -2.54 -0.15
C ALA A 26 3.31 -2.44 1.12
N LEU A 27 3.81 -2.94 2.26
CA LEU A 27 3.14 -2.85 3.56
C LEU A 27 2.98 -1.40 4.04
N ILE A 28 3.96 -0.53 3.80
CA ILE A 28 3.86 0.91 4.11
C ILE A 28 2.71 1.55 3.31
N GLY A 29 2.55 1.19 2.03
CA GLY A 29 1.45 1.68 1.21
C GLY A 29 0.07 1.28 1.75
N VAL A 30 -0.08 0.03 2.19
CA VAL A 30 -1.30 -0.46 2.82
C VAL A 30 -1.56 0.26 4.14
N LEU A 31 -0.54 0.47 4.96
CA LEU A 31 -0.64 1.16 6.25
C LEU A 31 -1.04 2.63 6.08
N LEU A 32 -0.45 3.33 5.11
CA LEU A 32 -0.85 4.69 4.75
C LEU A 32 -2.31 4.75 4.31
N SER A 33 -2.73 3.83 3.45
CA SER A 33 -4.10 3.75 2.96
C SER A 33 -5.10 3.51 4.10
N PHE A 34 -4.73 2.67 5.07
CA PHE A 34 -5.53 2.43 6.27
C PHE A 34 -5.64 3.68 7.16
N VAL A 35 -4.54 4.42 7.34
CA VAL A 35 -4.54 5.69 8.09
C VAL A 35 -5.44 6.72 7.42
N PHE A 36 -5.38 6.84 6.08
CA PHE A 36 -6.29 7.70 5.32
C PHE A 36 -7.76 7.29 5.51
N LEU A 37 -8.06 6.00 5.49
CA LEU A 37 -9.42 5.50 5.69
C LEU A 37 -9.97 5.78 7.09
N LYS A 38 -9.10 5.83 8.11
CA LYS A 38 -9.46 6.23 9.47
C LYS A 38 -9.61 7.75 9.65
N LEU A 39 -8.80 8.54 8.96
CA LEU A 39 -8.84 10.01 9.03
C LEU A 39 -9.98 10.61 8.21
N ALA A 40 -10.29 10.03 7.05
CA ALA A 40 -11.35 10.49 6.15
C ALA A 40 -12.68 10.79 6.87
N PRO A 41 -13.28 9.88 7.67
CA PRO A 41 -14.55 10.16 8.34
C PRO A 41 -14.44 11.28 9.39
N ILE A 42 -13.27 11.50 10.00
CA ILE A 42 -13.05 12.57 10.97
C ILE A 42 -13.05 13.92 10.25
N ILE A 43 -12.31 14.01 9.13
CA ILE A 43 -12.24 15.22 8.30
C ILE A 43 -13.62 15.55 7.74
N ILE A 44 -14.34 14.55 7.21
CA ILE A 44 -15.68 14.73 6.64
C ILE A 44 -16.66 15.26 7.69
N LYS A 45 -16.65 14.69 8.91
CA LYS A 45 -17.49 15.19 10.01
C LYS A 45 -17.14 16.63 10.39
N GLY A 46 -15.86 16.99 10.42
CA GLY A 46 -15.42 18.36 10.66
C GLY A 46 -15.88 19.34 9.58
N VAL A 47 -15.81 18.93 8.31
CA VAL A 47 -16.25 19.75 7.17
C VAL A 47 -17.76 19.95 7.19
N ILE A 48 -18.55 18.90 7.44
CA ILE A 48 -20.02 19.00 7.54
C ILE A 48 -20.43 19.90 8.71
N PHE A 49 -19.69 19.86 9.82
CA PHE A 49 -19.96 20.74 10.97
C PHE A 49 -19.69 22.22 10.66
N LEU A 50 -18.65 22.52 9.88
CA LEU A 50 -18.30 23.89 9.48
C LEU A 50 -19.17 24.42 8.33
N TYR A 51 -19.60 23.54 7.42
CA TYR A 51 -20.37 23.88 6.23
C TYR A 51 -21.53 22.89 6.05
N PRO A 52 -22.71 23.18 6.62
CA PRO A 52 -23.86 22.26 6.56
C PRO A 52 -24.37 22.02 5.13
N ASP A 53 -24.23 22.99 4.23
CA ASP A 53 -24.60 22.85 2.80
C ASP A 53 -23.80 21.75 2.09
N VAL A 54 -22.55 21.51 2.51
CA VAL A 54 -21.70 20.43 1.97
C VAL A 54 -22.23 19.07 2.40
N GLY A 55 -22.90 18.99 3.56
CA GLY A 55 -23.56 17.77 4.03
C GLY A 55 -24.71 17.36 3.11
N GLN A 56 -25.58 18.29 2.73
CA GLN A 56 -26.68 18.02 1.81
C GLN A 56 -26.19 17.62 0.41
N TYR A 57 -25.17 18.30 -0.10
CA TYR A 57 -24.55 17.94 -1.39
C TYR A 57 -23.92 16.55 -1.39
N LEU A 58 -23.31 16.15 -0.27
CA LEU A 58 -22.73 14.82 -0.09
C LEU A 58 -23.79 13.71 -0.02
N GLU A 59 -24.98 13.99 0.52
CA GLU A 59 -26.10 13.05 0.52
C GLU A 59 -26.63 12.83 -0.90
N GLU A 60 -26.76 13.88 -1.71
CA GLU A 60 -27.22 13.80 -3.10
C GLU A 60 -26.23 13.07 -4.02
N HIS A 61 -24.92 13.21 -3.78
CA HIS A 61 -23.86 12.59 -4.57
C HIS A 61 -23.10 11.46 -3.87
N PHE A 62 -23.75 10.83 -2.89
CA PHE A 62 -23.12 9.86 -1.97
C PHE A 62 -22.31 8.77 -2.69
N THR A 63 -22.86 8.20 -3.77
CA THR A 63 -22.19 7.14 -4.55
C THR A 63 -20.93 7.64 -5.26
N GLY A 64 -20.98 8.84 -5.86
CA GLY A 64 -19.82 9.44 -6.53
C GLY A 64 -18.72 9.80 -5.55
N PHE A 65 -19.11 10.30 -4.37
CA PHE A 65 -18.19 10.58 -3.28
C PHE A 65 -17.51 9.32 -2.72
N GLN A 66 -18.26 8.23 -2.53
CA GLN A 66 -17.71 6.95 -2.12
C GLN A 66 -16.68 6.41 -3.12
N ILE A 67 -16.96 6.50 -4.41
CA ILE A 67 -16.02 6.08 -5.47
C ILE A 67 -14.78 6.97 -5.47
N GLY A 68 -14.94 8.29 -5.31
CA GLY A 68 -13.82 9.23 -5.22
C GLY A 68 -12.90 8.95 -4.02
N LEU A 69 -13.49 8.73 -2.84
CA LEU A 69 -12.75 8.30 -1.65
C LEU A 69 -12.06 6.95 -1.87
N PHE A 70 -12.73 6.01 -2.54
CA PHE A 70 -12.18 4.71 -2.87
C PHE A 70 -10.91 4.82 -3.71
N ALA A 71 -10.99 5.59 -4.80
CA ALA A 71 -9.84 5.85 -5.65
C ALA A 71 -8.70 6.54 -4.88
N ALA A 72 -9.04 7.53 -4.04
CA ALA A 72 -8.07 8.28 -3.27
C ALA A 72 -7.29 7.39 -2.28
N TYR A 73 -7.96 6.52 -1.52
CA TYR A 73 -7.27 5.66 -0.56
C TYR A 73 -6.54 4.48 -1.22
N MET A 74 -6.96 4.01 -2.40
CA MET A 74 -6.27 2.94 -3.11
C MET A 74 -4.96 3.42 -3.76
N THR A 75 -4.83 4.72 -4.00
CA THR A 75 -3.68 5.31 -4.70
C THR A 75 -2.33 5.04 -4.01
N PRO A 76 -2.16 5.26 -2.69
CA PRO A 76 -0.90 4.96 -2.00
C PRO A 76 -0.54 3.46 -2.06
N THR A 77 -1.53 2.58 -1.90
CA THR A 77 -1.32 1.13 -2.03
C THR A 77 -0.83 0.77 -3.43
N LEU A 78 -1.45 1.30 -4.48
CA LEU A 78 -1.08 1.04 -5.87
C LEU A 78 0.33 1.56 -6.20
N ILE A 79 0.68 2.76 -5.75
CA ILE A 79 2.02 3.35 -5.96
C ILE A 79 3.09 2.50 -5.28
N CYS A 80 2.90 2.16 -4.00
CA CYS A 80 3.86 1.35 -3.26
C CYS A 80 3.97 -0.07 -3.82
N ALA A 81 2.86 -0.68 -4.25
CA ALA A 81 2.86 -1.98 -4.91
C ALA A 81 3.63 -1.94 -6.24
N TYR A 82 3.47 -0.86 -7.02
CA TYR A 82 4.22 -0.66 -8.26
C TYR A 82 5.73 -0.53 -8.01
N ILE A 83 6.13 0.25 -7.00
CA ILE A 83 7.54 0.41 -6.61
C ILE A 83 8.11 -0.94 -6.15
N ALA A 84 7.39 -1.67 -5.32
CA ALA A 84 7.77 -3.00 -4.87
C ALA A 84 7.94 -3.96 -6.06
N PHE A 85 7.00 -3.95 -7.00
CA PHE A 85 7.07 -4.78 -8.21
C PHE A 85 8.30 -4.44 -9.06
N LYS A 86 8.62 -3.16 -9.27
CA LYS A 86 9.83 -2.74 -9.98
C LYS A 86 11.11 -3.18 -9.28
N GLN A 87 11.15 -3.12 -7.95
CA GLN A 87 12.29 -3.62 -7.19
C GLN A 87 12.43 -5.13 -7.31
N PHE A 88 11.33 -5.89 -7.23
CA PHE A 88 11.36 -7.33 -7.46
C PHE A 88 11.88 -7.66 -8.85
N GLN A 89 11.36 -7.02 -9.90
CA GLN A 89 11.83 -7.21 -11.28
C GLN A 89 13.34 -6.98 -11.41
N TYR A 90 13.85 -5.91 -10.79
CA TYR A 90 15.28 -5.59 -10.82
C TYR A 90 16.13 -6.66 -10.09
N ILE A 91 15.69 -7.11 -8.91
CA ILE A 91 16.39 -8.14 -8.14
C ILE A 91 16.45 -9.45 -8.93
N TYR A 92 15.32 -9.90 -9.49
CA TYR A 92 15.27 -11.12 -10.29
C TYR A 92 16.14 -11.02 -11.55
N TYR A 93 16.09 -9.88 -12.26
CA TYR A 93 16.96 -9.65 -13.43
C TYR A 93 18.46 -9.74 -13.05
N LYS A 94 18.85 -9.12 -11.94
CA LYS A 94 20.23 -9.14 -11.45
C LYS A 94 20.67 -10.55 -11.01
N GLU A 95 19.79 -11.32 -10.37
CA GLU A 95 20.03 -12.72 -10.02
C GLU A 95 20.20 -13.59 -11.27
N SER A 96 19.37 -13.40 -12.30
CA SER A 96 19.48 -14.12 -13.58
C SER A 96 20.77 -13.79 -14.35
N CYS A 97 21.24 -12.53 -14.34
CA CYS A 97 22.49 -12.15 -15.00
C CYS A 97 23.76 -12.58 -14.26
N ARG A 98 23.69 -12.80 -12.94
CA ARG A 98 24.83 -13.30 -12.13
C ARG A 98 24.97 -14.82 -12.14
N GLY A 99 23.98 -15.53 -12.69
CA GLY A 99 23.99 -16.98 -12.84
C GLY A 99 24.70 -17.51 -14.11
N PHE A 100 25.45 -16.65 -14.82
CA PHE A 100 26.32 -17.02 -15.94
C PHE A 100 27.78 -16.84 -15.57
#